data_AF-A0A7S3X3V5-F1
#
_entry.id   AF-A0A7S3X3V5-F1
#
_cell.length_a   1.000
_cell.length_b   1.000
_cell.length_c   1.000
_cell.angle_alpha   90.00
_cell.angle_beta   90.00
_cell.angle_gamma   90.00
#
_symmetry.space_group_name_H-M   'P 1'
#
loop_
_entity.id
_entity.type
_entity.pdbx_description
1 polymer ?
#
loop_
_entity_poly.entity_id
_entity_poly.type
_entity_poly.pdbx_seq_one_letter_code
_entity_poly.pdbx_strand_id
1 'polypeptide(L)'
;PKPRCFRLVKDQAVINRMGLGNEGSEAIAERLKSFTDLGSATSPPASGQPRAPVGVNIAKTHSPDIMGDAAVEDFVTSYERTAAYADFVVINVSCPNTAEGKTFEDREALSGLLRRIGEVRSRMQSKAPVLVKLSPPLDTPE
;
A
#
# COMPACT_ATOMS: atom_id res chain seq x y z
N PRO A 1 2.76 -6.35 19.98
CA PRO A 1 1.82 -6.62 21.10
C PRO A 1 1.09 -5.33 21.52
N LYS A 2 -0.10 -5.40 22.13
CA LYS A 2 -0.75 -4.24 22.76
C LYS A 2 -0.06 -3.94 24.11
N PRO A 3 0.04 -2.67 24.55
CA PRO A 3 -0.42 -1.43 23.91
C PRO A 3 0.50 -0.96 22.75
N ARG A 4 -0.11 -0.37 21.71
CA ARG A 4 0.56 -0.05 20.43
C ARG A 4 0.12 1.26 19.76
N CYS A 5 -0.68 2.08 20.42
CA CYS A 5 -1.12 3.40 19.97
C CYS A 5 -1.27 4.32 21.19
N PHE A 6 -0.66 5.50 21.14
CA PHE A 6 -0.51 6.43 22.26
C PHE A 6 -0.86 7.83 21.78
N ARG A 7 -1.67 8.57 22.54
CA ARG A 7 -2.03 9.97 22.24
C ARG A 7 -1.17 10.92 23.06
N LEU A 8 -0.65 11.94 22.41
CA LEU A 8 0.08 13.06 23.02
C LEU A 8 -0.77 14.32 22.81
N VAL A 9 -1.72 14.54 23.72
CA VAL A 9 -2.78 15.55 23.53
C VAL A 9 -2.21 16.97 23.46
N LYS A 10 -1.22 17.29 24.31
CA LYS A 10 -0.56 18.61 24.33
C LYS A 10 0.14 18.92 23.01
N ASP A 11 0.73 17.90 22.40
CA ASP A 11 1.47 17.99 21.12
C ASP A 11 0.57 17.79 19.90
N GLN A 12 -0.75 17.58 20.10
CA GLN A 12 -1.70 17.22 19.04
C GLN A 12 -1.23 16.02 18.19
N ALA A 13 -0.55 15.05 18.83
CA ALA A 13 0.17 13.98 18.14
C ALA A 13 -0.27 12.56 18.56
N VAL A 14 0.10 11.58 17.74
CA VAL A 14 -0.11 10.15 17.99
C VAL A 14 1.16 9.36 17.67
N ILE A 15 1.55 8.47 18.58
CA ILE A 15 2.61 7.47 18.35
C ILE A 15 1.95 6.10 18.15
N ASN A 16 2.25 5.41 17.06
CA ASN A 16 1.75 4.06 16.82
C ASN A 16 2.85 3.09 16.37
N ARG A 17 2.70 1.84 16.79
CA ARG A 17 3.52 0.68 16.39
C ARG A 17 2.63 -0.50 16.04
N MET A 18 1.67 -0.26 15.15
CA MET A 18 0.62 -1.23 14.83
C MET A 18 1.15 -2.45 14.06
N GLY A 19 2.24 -2.28 13.31
CA GLY A 19 2.92 -3.38 12.59
C GLY A 19 2.10 -3.95 11.44
N LEU A 20 1.42 -3.09 10.66
CA LEU A 20 0.66 -3.49 9.46
C LEU A 20 -0.44 -4.56 9.71
N GLY A 21 -1.03 -4.63 10.90
CA GLY A 21 -2.11 -5.58 11.17
C GLY A 21 -3.33 -5.36 10.27
N ASN A 22 -3.62 -6.33 9.39
CA ASN A 22 -4.73 -6.32 8.44
C ASN A 22 -5.21 -7.76 8.12
N GLU A 23 -6.31 -7.90 7.37
CA GLU A 23 -6.93 -9.21 7.05
C GLU A 23 -6.33 -9.90 5.81
N GLY A 24 -5.33 -9.30 5.18
CA GLY A 24 -4.69 -9.79 3.95
C GLY A 24 -5.30 -9.19 2.69
N SER A 25 -4.51 -9.16 1.61
CA SER A 25 -4.89 -8.56 0.32
C SER A 25 -6.07 -9.26 -0.36
N GLU A 26 -6.25 -10.56 -0.11
CA GLU A 26 -7.36 -11.35 -0.65
C GLU A 26 -8.70 -10.96 -0.03
N ALA A 27 -8.82 -11.00 1.30
CA ALA A 27 -10.03 -10.58 2.01
C ALA A 27 -10.40 -9.11 1.72
N ILE A 28 -9.38 -8.25 1.59
CA ILE A 28 -9.58 -6.85 1.20
C ILE A 28 -10.09 -6.75 -0.24
N ALA A 29 -9.56 -7.53 -1.19
CA ALA A 29 -10.02 -7.54 -2.57
C ALA A 29 -11.48 -8.01 -2.70
N GLU A 30 -11.88 -9.05 -1.96
CA GLU A 30 -13.27 -9.50 -1.92
C GLU A 30 -14.22 -8.41 -1.41
N ARG A 31 -13.80 -7.69 -0.36
CA ARG A 31 -14.56 -6.56 0.17
C ARG A 31 -14.63 -5.40 -0.83
N LEU A 32 -13.53 -5.08 -1.52
CA LEU A 32 -13.53 -4.05 -2.56
C LEU A 32 -14.42 -4.42 -3.74
N LYS A 33 -14.46 -5.71 -4.09
CA LYS A 33 -15.36 -6.24 -5.12
C LYS A 33 -16.84 -6.10 -4.72
N SER A 34 -17.21 -6.28 -3.46
CA SER A 34 -18.60 -6.11 -3.01
C SER A 34 -19.04 -4.64 -2.95
N PHE A 35 -18.11 -3.69 -2.99
CA PHE A 35 -18.40 -2.26 -3.14
C PHE A 35 -18.72 -1.84 -4.58
N THR A 36 -19.17 -2.76 -5.44
CA THR A 36 -19.60 -2.50 -6.83
C THR A 36 -20.59 -1.33 -6.99
N ASP A 37 -21.40 -1.04 -5.97
CA ASP A 37 -22.36 0.07 -5.98
C ASP A 37 -21.71 1.46 -5.88
N LEU A 38 -20.45 1.52 -5.45
CA LEU A 38 -19.65 2.74 -5.48
C LEU A 38 -19.06 2.98 -6.89
N GLY A 39 -19.00 1.96 -7.74
CA GLY A 39 -18.28 2.02 -9.00
C GLY A 39 -16.75 2.09 -8.84
N SER A 40 -16.01 1.80 -9.90
CA SER A 40 -14.55 2.01 -10.00
C SER A 40 -14.26 3.16 -10.98
N ALA A 41 -13.01 3.64 -11.05
CA ALA A 41 -12.55 4.50 -12.14
C ALA A 41 -12.86 3.93 -13.54
N THR A 42 -13.08 2.61 -13.64
CA THR A 42 -13.39 1.90 -14.88
C THR A 42 -14.86 1.49 -15.00
N SER A 43 -15.71 1.76 -14.00
CA SER A 43 -17.14 1.41 -13.98
C SER A 43 -17.89 2.37 -13.04
N PRO A 44 -18.40 3.52 -13.51
CA PRO A 44 -19.10 4.47 -12.67
C PRO A 44 -20.35 3.85 -12.03
N PRO A 45 -20.76 4.32 -10.83
CA PRO A 45 -21.93 3.80 -10.14
C PRO A 45 -23.19 4.03 -10.98
N ALA A 46 -24.10 3.05 -10.97
CA ALA A 46 -25.36 3.10 -11.71
C ALA A 46 -26.26 4.28 -11.30
N SER A 47 -26.05 4.83 -10.09
CA SER A 47 -26.76 5.99 -9.56
C SER A 47 -26.40 7.32 -10.23
N GLY A 48 -25.31 7.37 -11.00
CA GLY A 48 -24.81 8.60 -11.63
C GLY A 48 -24.24 9.63 -10.63
N GLN A 49 -24.17 9.30 -9.33
CA GLN A 49 -23.61 10.20 -8.33
C GLN A 49 -22.07 10.15 -8.34
N PRO A 50 -21.40 11.31 -8.22
CA PRO A 50 -19.96 11.33 -8.00
C PRO A 50 -19.63 10.64 -6.68
N ARG A 51 -18.61 9.80 -6.69
CA ARG A 51 -18.13 9.14 -5.47
C ARG A 51 -16.69 9.52 -5.15
N ALA A 52 -16.33 9.40 -3.88
CA ALA A 52 -14.96 9.63 -3.44
C ALA A 52 -14.01 8.58 -4.05
N PRO A 53 -12.80 8.96 -4.52
CA PRO A 53 -11.78 8.00 -4.95
C PRO A 53 -11.38 7.03 -3.85
N VAL A 54 -11.21 5.75 -4.20
CA VAL A 54 -10.73 4.68 -3.32
C VAL A 54 -9.31 4.33 -3.70
N GLY A 55 -8.38 4.63 -2.80
CA GLY A 55 -6.99 4.24 -2.93
C GLY A 55 -6.67 2.98 -2.13
N VAL A 56 -5.85 2.08 -2.68
CA VAL A 56 -5.34 0.92 -1.96
C VAL A 56 -3.87 1.12 -1.62
N ASN A 57 -3.56 1.12 -0.32
CA ASN A 57 -2.19 1.18 0.18
C ASN A 57 -1.66 -0.23 0.42
N ILE A 58 -0.64 -0.63 -0.33
CA ILE A 58 0.02 -1.94 -0.18
C ILE A 58 1.40 -1.78 0.44
N ALA A 59 1.78 -2.71 1.30
CA ALA A 59 3.05 -2.75 2.01
C ALA A 59 3.51 -4.20 2.12
N LYS A 60 4.83 -4.41 2.29
CA LYS A 60 5.41 -5.74 2.54
C LYS A 60 4.75 -6.36 3.77
N THR A 61 4.36 -7.62 3.68
CA THR A 61 3.98 -8.45 4.81
C THR A 61 5.09 -8.42 5.87
N HIS A 62 4.71 -8.17 7.12
CA HIS A 62 5.64 -8.08 8.25
C HIS A 62 6.09 -9.49 8.70
N SER A 63 6.90 -10.12 7.87
CA SER A 63 7.54 -11.42 8.11
C SER A 63 9.03 -11.37 7.74
N PRO A 64 9.92 -11.89 8.60
CA PRO A 64 11.35 -12.03 8.30
C PRO A 64 11.65 -12.99 7.16
N ASP A 65 10.74 -13.92 6.88
CA ASP A 65 10.92 -14.89 5.80
C ASP A 65 10.64 -14.29 4.41
N ILE A 66 10.10 -13.06 4.36
CA ILE A 66 9.74 -12.35 3.13
C ILE A 66 10.75 -11.23 2.89
N MET A 67 11.78 -11.53 2.10
CA MET A 67 12.88 -10.62 1.77
C MET A 67 13.29 -10.76 0.29
N GLY A 68 14.07 -9.79 -0.23
CA GLY A 68 14.55 -9.80 -1.61
C GLY A 68 13.42 -9.98 -2.63
N ASP A 69 13.57 -10.94 -3.53
CA ASP A 69 12.57 -11.24 -4.57
C ASP A 69 11.22 -11.65 -3.99
N ALA A 70 11.20 -12.37 -2.86
CA ALA A 70 9.94 -12.75 -2.21
C ALA A 70 9.17 -11.52 -1.70
N ALA A 71 9.88 -10.48 -1.25
CA ALA A 71 9.25 -9.21 -0.87
C ALA A 71 8.68 -8.47 -2.09
N VAL A 72 9.38 -8.50 -3.22
CA VAL A 72 8.86 -7.94 -4.48
C VAL A 72 7.59 -8.67 -4.91
N GLU A 73 7.58 -10.01 -4.88
CA GLU A 73 6.40 -10.80 -5.25
C GLU A 73 5.24 -10.65 -4.24
N ASP A 74 5.50 -10.36 -2.97
CA ASP A 74 4.47 -10.02 -1.98
C ASP A 74 3.74 -8.70 -2.33
N PHE A 75 4.48 -7.67 -2.78
CA PHE A 75 3.90 -6.45 -3.34
C PHE A 75 3.11 -6.72 -4.62
N VAL A 76 3.67 -7.51 -5.54
CA VAL A 76 2.99 -7.90 -6.80
C VAL A 76 1.68 -8.61 -6.51
N THR A 77 1.70 -9.59 -5.61
CA THR A 77 0.50 -10.36 -5.22
C THR A 77 -0.60 -9.43 -4.70
N SER A 78 -0.25 -8.49 -3.83
CA SER A 78 -1.20 -7.51 -3.31
C SER A 78 -1.71 -6.56 -4.39
N TYR A 79 -0.84 -6.15 -5.33
CA TYR A 79 -1.22 -5.32 -6.47
C TYR A 79 -2.20 -6.06 -7.39
N GLU A 80 -1.91 -7.29 -7.81
CA GLU A 80 -2.75 -8.07 -8.72
C GLU A 80 -4.15 -8.31 -8.16
N ARG A 81 -4.25 -8.57 -6.86
CA ARG A 81 -5.52 -8.80 -6.17
C ARG A 81 -6.38 -7.55 -6.10
N THR A 82 -5.78 -6.38 -5.94
CA THR A 82 -6.50 -5.16 -5.52
C THR A 82 -6.60 -4.09 -6.62
N ALA A 83 -5.68 -4.06 -7.58
CA ALA A 83 -5.57 -2.97 -8.55
C ALA A 83 -6.81 -2.80 -9.44
N ALA A 84 -7.54 -3.88 -9.72
CA ALA A 84 -8.77 -3.83 -10.51
C ALA A 84 -9.92 -3.07 -9.82
N TYR A 85 -9.84 -2.92 -8.49
CA TYR A 85 -10.89 -2.31 -7.67
C TYR A 85 -10.46 -0.96 -7.08
N ALA A 86 -9.26 -0.49 -7.40
CA ALA A 86 -8.69 0.75 -6.86
C ALA A 86 -8.68 1.85 -7.92
N ASP A 87 -8.97 3.09 -7.52
CA ASP A 87 -8.75 4.26 -8.38
C ASP A 87 -7.28 4.65 -8.44
N PHE A 88 -6.51 4.28 -7.43
CA PHE A 88 -5.06 4.40 -7.40
C PHE A 88 -4.47 3.41 -6.40
N VAL A 89 -3.23 2.99 -6.64
CA VAL A 89 -2.50 2.10 -5.72
C VAL A 89 -1.28 2.83 -5.18
N VAL A 90 -1.05 2.71 -3.88
CA VAL A 90 0.11 3.29 -3.20
C VAL A 90 1.05 2.18 -2.77
N ILE A 91 2.28 2.23 -3.24
CA ILE A 91 3.40 1.41 -2.76
C ILE A 91 3.97 2.08 -1.52
N ASN A 92 3.72 1.48 -0.36
CA ASN A 92 4.17 2.01 0.92
C ASN A 92 5.48 1.36 1.35
N VAL A 93 6.57 2.08 1.12
CA VAL A 93 7.93 1.68 1.53
C VAL A 93 8.38 2.39 2.81
N SER A 94 7.51 3.23 3.38
CA SER A 94 7.79 4.11 4.53
C SER A 94 7.58 3.49 5.91
N CYS A 95 7.40 2.17 6.02
CA CYS A 95 7.00 1.59 7.31
C CYS A 95 8.23 1.41 8.23
N PRO A 96 8.34 2.18 9.34
CA PRO A 96 9.54 2.21 10.18
C PRO A 96 9.63 1.02 11.16
N ASN A 97 8.60 0.17 11.18
CA ASN A 97 8.37 -0.82 12.22
C ASN A 97 8.74 -2.26 11.81
N THR A 98 9.51 -2.44 10.74
CA THR A 98 10.11 -3.74 10.41
C THR A 98 11.51 -3.78 11.03
N ALA A 99 11.76 -4.73 11.93
CA ALA A 99 13.10 -4.91 12.51
C ALA A 99 14.16 -5.24 11.44
N GLU A 100 13.70 -5.72 10.28
CA GLU A 100 14.49 -5.93 9.07
C GLU A 100 14.59 -4.60 8.31
N GLY A 101 15.77 -3.97 8.36
CA GLY A 101 16.01 -2.64 7.84
C GLY A 101 15.62 -2.42 6.38
N LYS A 102 15.28 -1.15 6.08
CA LYS A 102 15.41 -0.46 4.77
C LYS A 102 15.23 -1.34 3.52
N THR A 103 14.09 -1.99 3.38
CA THR A 103 13.93 -2.95 2.26
C THR A 103 13.70 -2.28 0.90
N PHE A 104 13.12 -1.08 0.86
CA PHE A 104 12.84 -0.38 -0.41
C PHE A 104 12.99 1.16 -0.35
N GLU A 105 13.69 1.68 0.66
CA GLU A 105 14.09 3.10 0.67
C GLU A 105 15.41 3.34 -0.08
N ASP A 106 16.18 2.29 -0.35
CA ASP A 106 17.32 2.36 -1.26
C ASP A 106 16.86 2.46 -2.73
N ARG A 107 17.61 3.22 -3.52
CA ARG A 107 17.29 3.52 -4.93
C ARG A 107 17.20 2.26 -5.78
N GLU A 108 18.13 1.33 -5.66
CA GLU A 108 18.18 0.15 -6.53
C GLU A 108 17.04 -0.81 -6.23
N ALA A 109 16.80 -1.07 -4.94
CA ALA A 109 15.69 -1.89 -4.48
C ALA A 109 14.33 -1.30 -4.91
N LEU A 110 14.14 0.01 -4.71
CA LEU A 110 12.91 0.69 -5.14
C LEU A 110 12.74 0.63 -6.67
N SER A 111 13.81 0.84 -7.42
CA SER A 111 13.78 0.77 -8.89
C SER A 111 13.39 -0.63 -9.38
N GLY A 112 13.94 -1.68 -8.74
CA GLY A 112 13.59 -3.07 -9.02
C GLY A 112 12.11 -3.37 -8.75
N LEU A 113 11.61 -2.95 -7.58
CA LEU A 113 10.20 -3.09 -7.22
C LEU A 113 9.27 -2.35 -8.21
N LEU A 114 9.56 -1.09 -8.51
CA LEU A 114 8.73 -0.28 -9.40
C LEU A 114 8.73 -0.81 -10.83
N ARG A 115 9.87 -1.32 -11.32
CA ARG A 115 9.94 -2.00 -12.62
C ARG A 115 8.99 -3.19 -12.65
N ARG A 116 9.06 -4.05 -11.64
CA ARG A 116 8.21 -5.24 -11.54
C ARG A 116 6.72 -4.88 -11.47
N ILE A 117 6.35 -3.89 -10.66
CA ILE A 117 4.97 -3.38 -10.60
C ILE A 117 4.53 -2.80 -11.96
N GLY A 118 5.41 -2.09 -12.66
CA GLY A 118 5.14 -1.54 -13.99
C GLY A 118 4.87 -2.62 -15.04
N GLU A 119 5.63 -3.72 -15.03
CA GLU A 119 5.43 -4.89 -15.88
C GLU A 119 4.05 -5.52 -15.62
N VAL A 120 3.70 -5.73 -14.34
CA VAL A 120 2.41 -6.31 -13.93
C VAL A 120 1.24 -5.39 -14.31
N ARG A 121 1.36 -4.09 -14.02
CA ARG A 121 0.38 -3.07 -14.41
C ARG A 121 0.11 -3.10 -15.91
N SER A 122 1.17 -3.20 -16.72
CA SER A 122 1.07 -3.27 -18.18
C SER A 122 0.39 -4.55 -18.64
N ARG A 123 0.78 -5.71 -18.07
CA ARG A 123 0.16 -7.01 -18.35
C ARG A 123 -1.33 -7.04 -18.02
N MET A 124 -1.72 -6.45 -16.90
CA MET A 124 -3.12 -6.37 -16.48
C MET A 124 -3.91 -5.27 -17.18
N GLN A 125 -3.25 -4.43 -18.00
CA GLN A 125 -3.84 -3.22 -18.59
C GLN A 125 -4.48 -2.30 -17.54
N SER A 126 -3.93 -2.29 -16.31
CA SER A 126 -4.48 -1.54 -15.20
C SER A 126 -4.30 -0.04 -15.45
N LYS A 127 -5.42 0.69 -15.36
CA LYS A 127 -5.45 2.15 -15.52
C LYS A 127 -5.15 2.89 -14.22
N ALA A 128 -5.19 2.22 -13.08
CA ALA A 128 -4.90 2.82 -11.79
C ALA A 128 -3.46 3.38 -11.77
N PRO A 129 -3.27 4.68 -11.47
CA PRO A 129 -1.94 5.23 -11.22
C PRO A 129 -1.32 4.57 -9.99
N VAL A 130 0.00 4.45 -10.03
CA VAL A 130 0.81 3.93 -8.93
C VAL A 130 1.56 5.09 -8.31
N LEU A 131 1.39 5.26 -7.00
CA LEU A 131 2.07 6.27 -6.20
C LEU A 131 3.04 5.59 -5.24
N VAL A 132 4.07 6.32 -4.80
CA VAL A 132 5.00 5.84 -3.77
C VAL A 132 4.82 6.70 -2.53
N LYS A 133 4.71 6.04 -1.37
CA LYS A 133 4.71 6.70 -0.06
C LYS A 133 6.06 6.48 0.61
N LEU A 134 6.78 7.57 0.82
CA LEU A 134 8.11 7.63 1.44
C LEU A 134 8.01 8.14 2.89
N SER A 135 8.99 7.78 3.71
CA SER A 135 9.19 8.37 5.03
C SER A 135 9.57 9.84 4.90
N PRO A 136 9.27 10.71 5.88
CA PRO A 136 9.85 12.05 5.92
C PRO A 136 11.38 11.95 5.92
N PRO A 137 12.10 12.93 5.34
CA PRO A 137 13.55 12.94 5.36
C PRO A 137 14.05 12.83 6.81
N LEU A 138 15.07 11.99 7.02
CA LEU A 138 15.69 11.81 8.35
C LEU A 138 16.51 13.03 8.76
N ASP A 139 16.96 13.81 7.79
CA ASP A 139 17.72 15.04 8.00
C ASP A 139 16.82 16.23 7.68
N THR A 140 16.49 16.99 8.73
CA THR A 140 16.16 18.40 8.55
C THR A 140 17.48 19.13 8.76
N PRO A 141 18.02 19.89 7.79
CA PRO A 141 19.03 20.88 8.17
C PRO A 141 18.36 21.85 9.15
N GLU A 142 18.98 22.03 10.32
CA GLU A 142 18.71 23.21 11.16
C GLU A 142 19.01 24.50 10.40
#